data_AF-A0A1F9WCN9-F1
#
_entry.id   AF-A0A1F9WCN9-F1
#
_cell.length_a   1.000
_cell.length_b   1.000
_cell.length_c   1.000
_cell.angle_alpha   90.00
_cell.angle_beta   90.00
_cell.angle_gamma   90.00
#
_symmetry.space_group_name_H-M   'P 1'
#
loop_
_entity.id
_entity.type
_entity.pdbx_description
1 polymer ?
#
loop_
_entity_poly.entity_id
_entity_poly.type
_entity_poly.pdbx_seq_one_letter_code
_entity_poly.pdbx_strand_id
1 'polypeptide(L)'
;MKWKVKELFSETYLAKKEGGLTAYIYRALKWPDFHSHCGAPAYEVKYGGEAIALIRFEGRGAAVSALAAAARFPEITDLDLVELALWLSKIRTAASLN
;
A
#
# COMPACT_ATOMS: atom_id res chain seq x y z
N MET A 1 13.88 -8.08 4.18
CA MET A 1 13.61 -7.51 5.53
C MET A 1 12.12 -7.66 5.78
N LYS A 2 11.63 -7.94 6.99
CA LYS A 2 10.21 -8.32 7.15
C LYS A 2 9.34 -7.13 7.58
N TRP A 3 8.64 -6.50 6.64
CA TRP A 3 7.46 -5.69 6.99
C TRP A 3 6.39 -6.57 7.64
N LYS A 4 5.77 -6.07 8.71
CA LYS A 4 4.57 -6.64 9.33
C LYS A 4 3.42 -5.69 9.11
N VAL A 5 2.41 -6.14 8.37
CA VAL A 5 1.20 -5.36 8.11
C VAL A 5 0.07 -5.91 8.98
N LYS A 6 -0.66 -5.00 9.63
CA LYS A 6 -1.88 -5.32 10.37
C LYS A 6 -3.00 -4.38 9.96
N GLU A 7 -4.22 -4.88 9.91
CA GLU A 7 -5.39 -4.03 9.78
C GLU A 7 -5.66 -3.29 11.10
N LEU A 8 -6.00 -2.01 11.02
CA LEU A 8 -6.41 -1.19 12.16
C LEU A 8 -7.93 -1.01 12.16
N PHE A 9 -8.48 -0.63 11.00
CA PHE A 9 -9.90 -0.43 10.72
C PHE A 9 -10.17 -0.91 9.29
N SER A 10 -11.44 -1.00 8.90
CA SER A 10 -11.83 -1.44 7.55
C SER A 10 -11.02 -0.71 6.48
N GLU A 11 -10.25 -1.48 5.70
CA GLU A 11 -9.43 -1.00 4.59
C GLU A 11 -8.34 0.01 4.97
N THR A 12 -7.92 0.00 6.25
CA THR A 12 -6.83 0.81 6.80
C THR A 12 -5.81 -0.08 7.50
N TYR A 13 -4.55 0.00 7.07
CA TYR A 13 -3.50 -0.89 7.53
C TYR A 13 -2.30 -0.12 8.08
N LEU A 14 -1.63 -0.72 9.06
CA LEU A 14 -0.38 -0.25 9.62
C LEU A 14 0.72 -1.24 9.27
N ALA A 15 1.75 -0.76 8.59
CA ALA A 15 2.93 -1.51 8.24
C ALA A 15 4.12 -1.07 9.10
N LYS A 16 4.80 -2.03 9.72
CA LYS A 16 6.01 -1.80 10.52
C LYS A 16 7.17 -2.64 10.00
N LYS A 17 8.31 -2.01 9.73
CA LYS A 17 9.56 -2.69 9.36
C LYS A 17 10.41 -2.94 10.61
N GLU A 18 11.23 -4.00 10.57
CA GLU A 18 12.37 -4.13 11.48
C GLU A 18 13.30 -2.91 11.29
N GLY A 19 13.66 -2.24 12.39
CA GLY A 19 14.39 -0.95 12.36
C GLY A 19 13.53 0.28 12.66
N GLY A 20 12.23 0.12 12.96
CA GLY A 20 11.37 1.19 13.49
C GLY A 20 10.59 1.98 12.43
N LEU A 21 10.81 1.71 11.14
CA LEU A 21 10.06 2.36 10.06
C LEU A 21 8.58 1.98 10.15
N THR A 22 7.73 3.00 10.05
CA THR A 22 6.28 2.85 10.15
C THR A 22 5.61 3.55 8.96
N ALA A 23 4.85 2.78 8.18
CA ALA A 23 4.05 3.28 7.08
C ALA A 23 2.57 2.96 7.33
N TYR A 24 1.69 3.82 6.84
CA TYR A 24 0.26 3.65 6.93
C TYR A 24 -0.31 3.45 5.54
N ILE A 25 -1.27 2.54 5.39
CA ILE A 25 -1.87 2.21 4.11
C ILE A 25 -3.37 2.46 4.21
N TYR A 26 -3.92 3.27 3.32
CA TYR A 26 -5.33 3.67 3.33
C TYR A 26 -5.97 3.39 1.99
N ARG A 27 -7.26 3.09 1.97
CA ARG A 27 -8.02 3.10 0.72
C ARG A 27 -7.97 4.49 0.09
N ALA A 28 -7.59 4.56 -1.17
CA ALA A 28 -7.54 5.80 -1.92
C ALA A 28 -8.96 6.34 -2.20
N LEU A 29 -9.25 7.58 -1.79
CA LEU A 29 -10.57 8.22 -1.91
C LEU A 29 -10.75 9.05 -3.19
N LYS A 30 -9.66 9.49 -3.83
CA LYS A 30 -9.66 10.26 -5.08
C LYS A 30 -8.58 9.73 -6.02
N TRP A 31 -8.96 9.52 -7.28
CA TRP A 31 -8.05 9.08 -8.34
C TRP A 31 -8.00 10.11 -9.47
N PRO A 32 -6.87 10.20 -10.21
CA PRO A 32 -6.85 10.81 -11.54
C PRO A 32 -7.87 10.11 -12.46
N ASP A 33 -8.57 10.89 -13.28
CA ASP A 33 -9.71 10.43 -14.10
C ASP A 33 -9.42 9.23 -15.01
N PHE A 34 -8.16 8.96 -15.34
CA PHE A 34 -7.77 7.80 -16.16
C PHE A 34 -8.10 6.45 -15.48
N HIS A 35 -8.23 6.41 -14.14
CA HIS A 35 -8.43 5.17 -13.38
C HIS A 35 -9.78 5.05 -12.67
N SER A 36 -10.63 6.08 -12.72
CA SER A 36 -11.93 6.12 -12.04
C SER A 36 -12.93 5.07 -12.58
N HIS A 37 -12.74 4.57 -13.81
CA HIS A 37 -13.62 3.60 -14.45
C HIS A 37 -13.29 2.12 -14.17
N CYS A 38 -12.15 1.81 -13.56
CA CYS A 38 -11.69 0.41 -13.49
C CYS A 38 -12.16 -0.38 -12.25
N GLY A 39 -12.94 0.21 -11.34
CA GLY A 39 -13.64 -0.50 -10.25
C GLY A 39 -12.78 -1.27 -9.24
N ALA A 40 -11.45 -1.32 -9.42
CA ALA A 40 -10.57 -2.14 -8.61
C ALA A 40 -10.10 -1.37 -7.37
N PRO A 41 -10.07 -2.01 -6.18
CA PRO A 41 -9.64 -1.36 -4.95
C PRO A 41 -8.16 -1.00 -5.03
N ALA A 42 -7.87 0.22 -4.60
CA ALA A 42 -6.54 0.78 -4.63
C ALA A 42 -6.23 1.53 -3.34
N TYR A 43 -4.95 1.56 -2.99
CA TYR A 43 -4.47 1.94 -1.68
C TYR A 43 -3.31 2.91 -1.79
N GLU A 44 -3.31 3.93 -0.94
CA GLU A 44 -2.20 4.87 -0.77
C GLU A 44 -1.30 4.40 0.36
N VAL A 45 -0.01 4.33 0.11
CA VAL A 45 1.02 4.13 1.15
C VAL A 45 1.52 5.50 1.58
N LYS A 46 1.35 5.80 2.86
CA LYS A 46 1.82 7.03 3.50
C LYS A 46 2.98 6.74 4.44
N TYR A 47 4.02 7.56 4.34
CA TYR A 47 5.20 7.52 5.19
C TYR A 47 5.63 8.96 5.50
N GLY A 48 6.00 9.23 6.76
CA GLY A 48 6.33 10.59 7.19
C GLY A 48 5.20 11.63 7.00
N GLY A 49 3.94 11.19 6.88
CA GLY A 49 2.79 12.05 6.60
C GLY A 49 2.52 12.29 5.11
N GLU A 50 3.41 11.87 4.20
CA GLU A 50 3.27 12.05 2.76
C GLU A 50 2.86 10.75 2.07
N ALA A 51 2.06 10.83 1.00
CA ALA A 51 1.77 9.68 0.15
C ALA A 51 2.98 9.38 -0.74
N ILE A 52 3.58 8.21 -0.57
CA ILE A 52 4.81 7.80 -1.25
C ILE A 52 4.56 6.76 -2.33
N ALA A 53 3.46 6.01 -2.28
CA ALA A 53 3.16 5.02 -3.31
C ALA A 53 1.66 4.76 -3.43
N LEU A 54 1.28 4.22 -4.59
CA LEU A 54 -0.05 3.69 -4.88
C LEU A 54 0.04 2.20 -5.16
N ILE A 55 -0.87 1.43 -4.58
CA ILE A 55 -1.00 -0.01 -4.81
C ILE A 55 -2.39 -0.28 -5.37
N ARG A 56 -2.46 -0.90 -6.54
CA ARG A 56 -3.72 -1.31 -7.17
C ARG A 56 -3.73 -2.82 -7.36
N PHE A 57 -4.86 -3.44 -7.06
CA PHE A 57 -5.02 -4.88 -7.30
C PHE A 57 -5.81 -5.12 -8.58
N GLU A 58 -5.24 -5.89 -9.51
CA GLU A 58 -5.89 -6.26 -10.77
C GLU A 58 -5.87 -7.78 -10.91
N GLY A 59 -7.04 -8.41 -10.81
CA GLY A 59 -7.15 -9.87 -10.81
C GLY A 59 -6.34 -10.52 -9.68
N ARG A 60 -5.33 -11.32 -10.03
CA ARG A 60 -4.42 -11.98 -9.06
C ARG A 60 -3.15 -11.18 -8.77
N GLY A 61 -2.95 -10.05 -9.43
CA GLY A 61 -1.74 -9.23 -9.33
C GLY A 61 -1.94 -7.92 -8.57
N ALA A 62 -0.81 -7.25 -8.31
CA ALA A 62 -0.79 -5.89 -7.79
C ALA A 62 0.16 -5.03 -8.63
N ALA A 63 -0.30 -3.85 -9.04
CA ALA A 63 0.53 -2.80 -9.61
C ALA A 63 0.95 -1.87 -8.46
N VAL A 64 2.25 -1.53 -8.42
CA VAL A 64 2.82 -0.64 -7.41
C VAL A 64 3.51 0.52 -8.14
N SER A 65 3.08 1.74 -7.81
CA SER A 65 3.62 2.96 -8.40
C SER A 65 4.17 3.85 -7.30
N ALA A 66 5.48 4.09 -7.29
CA ALA A 66 6.09 5.09 -6.43
C ALA A 66 5.68 6.50 -6.90
N LEU A 67 5.35 7.37 -5.94
CA LEU A 67 5.04 8.78 -6.18
C LEU A 67 6.33 9.61 -6.07
N ALA A 68 6.33 10.82 -6.64
CA ALA A 68 7.49 11.71 -6.60
C ALA A 68 7.98 11.99 -5.16
N ALA A 69 7.08 12.00 -4.18
CA ALA A 69 7.42 12.18 -2.77
C ALA A 69 8.30 11.05 -2.21
N ALA A 70 8.23 9.83 -2.76
CA ALA A 70 9.07 8.70 -2.34
C ALA A 70 10.58 9.01 -2.46
N ALA A 71 10.97 9.86 -3.43
CA ALA A 71 12.36 10.24 -3.63
C ALA A 71 12.97 10.98 -2.41
N ARG A 72 12.14 11.49 -1.49
CA ARG A 72 12.57 12.15 -0.24
C ARG A 72 12.88 11.17 0.88
N PHE A 73 12.57 9.89 0.71
CA PHE A 73 12.69 8.84 1.72
C PHE A 73 13.53 7.66 1.19
N PRO A 74 14.86 7.84 1.03
CA PRO A 74 15.75 6.81 0.46
C PRO A 74 15.80 5.52 1.29
N GLU A 75 15.35 5.54 2.54
CA GLU A 75 15.21 4.36 3.40
C GLU A 75 14.05 3.43 3.00
N ILE A 76 13.14 3.92 2.15
CA ILE A 76 12.06 3.13 1.55
C ILE A 76 12.43 2.80 0.11
N THR A 77 12.72 1.52 -0.14
CA THR A 77 13.09 1.02 -1.47
C THR A 77 11.87 0.57 -2.26
N ASP A 78 12.00 0.44 -3.58
CA ASP A 78 10.94 -0.17 -4.42
C ASP A 78 10.59 -1.59 -3.96
N LEU A 79 11.58 -2.35 -3.46
CA LEU A 79 11.35 -3.68 -2.89
C LEU A 79 10.45 -3.61 -1.66
N ASP A 80 10.62 -2.60 -0.80
CA ASP A 80 9.75 -2.39 0.36
C ASP A 80 8.29 -2.14 -0.09
N LEU A 81 8.09 -1.33 -1.12
CA LEU A 81 6.76 -1.05 -1.66
C LEU A 81 6.08 -2.30 -2.23
N VAL A 82 6.84 -3.16 -2.91
CA VAL A 82 6.36 -4.46 -3.41
C VAL A 82 6.01 -5.40 -2.25
N GLU A 83 6.85 -5.49 -1.22
CA GLU A 83 6.57 -6.30 -0.04
C GLU A 83 5.29 -5.84 0.68
N LEU A 84 5.06 -4.53 0.79
CA LEU A 84 3.82 -3.97 1.34
C LEU A 84 2.60 -4.39 0.52
N ALA A 85 2.69 -4.35 -0.81
CA ALA A 85 1.62 -4.78 -1.70
C ALA A 85 1.30 -6.27 -1.56
N LEU A 86 2.33 -7.13 -1.44
CA LEU A 86 2.15 -8.57 -1.22
C LEU A 86 1.44 -8.86 0.10
N TRP A 87 1.86 -8.20 1.19
CA TRP A 87 1.21 -8.33 2.49
C TRP A 87 -0.24 -7.88 2.46
N LEU A 88 -0.49 -6.74 1.84
CA LEU A 88 -1.83 -6.20 1.68
C LEU A 88 -2.72 -7.15 0.86
N SER A 89 -2.20 -7.75 -0.21
CA SER A 89 -2.89 -8.79 -0.99
C SER A 89 -3.35 -9.94 -0.09
N LYS A 90 -2.42 -10.46 0.72
CA LYS A 90 -2.67 -11.60 1.61
C LYS A 90 -3.75 -11.31 2.64
N ILE A 91 -3.70 -10.14 3.27
CA ILE A 91 -4.70 -9.73 4.29
C ILE A 91 -6.08 -9.57 3.64
N ARG A 92 -6.15 -8.94 2.45
CA ARG A 92 -7.40 -8.75 1.72
C ARG A 92 -8.03 -10.06 1.29
N THR A 93 -7.25 -11.02 0.81
CA THR A 93 -7.77 -12.35 0.45
C THR A 93 -8.30 -13.10 1.67
N ALA A 94 -7.63 -12.99 2.82
CA ALA A 94 -8.12 -13.60 4.06
C ALA A 94 -9.42 -12.97 4.57
N ALA A 95 -9.59 -11.66 4.41
CA ALA A 95 -10.82 -10.95 4.80
C ALA A 95 -12.02 -11.29 3.91
N SER A 96 -11.80 -11.62 2.62
CA SER A 96 -12.88 -11.96 1.68
C SER A 96 -13.44 -13.39 1.84
N LEU A 97 -12.81 -14.23 2.66
CA LEU A 97 -13.20 -15.63 2.89
C LEU A 97 -14.06 -15.81 4.16
N ASN A 98 -14.28 -14.74 4.92
CA ASN A 98 -15.12 -14.70 6.11
C ASN A 98 -16.39 -13.89 5.84
#